data_AF-A0A2A4SY27-F1
#
_entry.id   AF-A0A2A4SY27-F1
#
_cell.length_a   1.000
_cell.length_b   1.000
_cell.length_c   1.000
_cell.angle_alpha   90.00
_cell.angle_beta   90.00
_cell.angle_gamma   90.00
#
_symmetry.space_group_name_H-M   'P 1'
#
loop_
_entity.id
_entity.type
_entity.pdbx_description
1 polymer ?
#
loop_
_entity_poly.entity_id
_entity_poly.type
_entity_poly.pdbx_seq_one_letter_code
_entity_poly.pdbx_strand_id
1 'polypeptide(L)'
;MKILLIILLLSPLFLNGKNNESLLLEKINAQESRIDSIIDEFNKENDNLNKELSDLKDKYEFQSKVNELTINSISNQLTAASYNLTIFGILFGLAAIGVGVYITFVERKIIKISEKNVLLLSKSQAIKKEVESINKLIQDDIYGLFLKIKREETLHILNRLLKVPKDISNLLDELLSRDLEKEDYNILKKAYLQLDNSEKTKAYTEKYELVFFQQFLDLILKDEDIGEKLIPTYPRGIRCCFDNDILKSTKDFIKVIINLGIDKKEKEINSYFSGLSNSSFKDSKEIYKIFFDGLLTRENQFTFYNIISNNDSTKVGKNNFGTLLKVSYEKVEDLTVTEKAILEEITEA
;
A
#
# COMPACT_ATOMS: atom_id res chain seq x y z
N MET A 1 -21.25 -39.49 106.51
CA MET A 1 -20.27 -40.48 106.98
C MET A 1 -20.28 -40.47 108.51
N LYS A 2 -20.70 -41.61 109.09
CA LYS A 2 -20.76 -42.05 110.50
C LYS A 2 -20.59 -41.06 111.67
N ILE A 3 -21.68 -41.01 112.42
CA ILE A 3 -21.90 -40.71 113.83
C ILE A 3 -20.93 -41.45 114.80
N LEU A 4 -20.60 -40.74 115.90
CA LEU A 4 -20.16 -41.17 117.26
C LEU A 4 -18.99 -42.15 117.42
N LEU A 5 -17.98 -41.71 118.18
CA LEU A 5 -17.53 -42.45 119.36
C LEU A 5 -16.76 -41.53 120.33
N ILE A 6 -17.52 -40.91 121.22
CA ILE A 6 -17.06 -40.51 122.55
C ILE A 6 -16.92 -41.79 123.36
N ILE A 7 -15.78 -41.99 124.03
CA ILE A 7 -15.59 -42.57 125.38
C ILE A 7 -14.08 -42.85 125.52
N LEU A 8 -13.36 -41.89 126.07
CA LEU A 8 -12.19 -42.16 126.89
C LEU A 8 -11.96 -40.93 127.76
N LEU A 9 -12.37 -41.01 129.03
CA LEU A 9 -11.53 -40.70 130.18
C LEU A 9 -12.36 -40.66 131.47
N LEU A 10 -11.92 -41.52 132.39
CA LEU A 10 -11.92 -41.34 133.84
C LEU A 10 -13.22 -41.67 134.61
N SER A 11 -13.35 -42.96 134.92
CA SER A 11 -13.47 -43.53 136.29
C SER A 11 -14.23 -42.74 137.37
N PRO A 12 -15.29 -43.32 137.97
CA PRO A 12 -15.60 -43.08 139.37
C PRO A 12 -14.96 -44.17 140.23
N LEU A 13 -13.86 -43.83 140.91
CA LEU A 13 -13.52 -44.50 142.17
C LEU A 13 -14.40 -43.87 143.25
N PHE A 14 -15.22 -44.72 143.86
CA PHE A 14 -15.99 -44.47 145.06
C PHE A 14 -15.22 -43.65 146.10
N LEU A 15 -15.81 -42.57 146.62
CA LEU A 15 -15.66 -42.20 148.02
C LEU A 15 -16.83 -41.28 148.47
N ASN A 16 -17.67 -41.85 149.35
CA ASN A 16 -18.52 -41.24 150.38
C ASN A 16 -19.29 -39.92 150.13
N GLY A 17 -20.63 -40.06 150.12
CA GLY A 17 -21.48 -39.54 151.20
C GLY A 17 -21.79 -38.03 151.31
N LYS A 18 -23.01 -37.68 150.85
CA LYS A 18 -23.94 -36.62 151.31
C LYS A 18 -23.71 -35.10 150.99
N ASN A 19 -24.82 -34.52 150.47
CA ASN A 19 -25.34 -33.13 150.46
C ASN A 19 -24.91 -32.13 149.36
N ASN A 20 -25.85 -31.73 148.47
CA ASN A 20 -26.34 -30.35 148.22
C ASN A 20 -27.06 -30.19 146.84
N GLU A 21 -28.37 -29.93 146.83
CA GLU A 21 -29.27 -29.87 145.64
C GLU A 21 -29.45 -28.47 145.01
N SER A 22 -29.00 -27.37 145.63
CA SER A 22 -29.41 -26.02 145.19
C SER A 22 -28.61 -25.40 144.03
N LEU A 23 -27.50 -25.99 143.59
CA LEU A 23 -26.58 -25.37 142.60
C LEU A 23 -26.78 -25.88 141.16
N LEU A 24 -27.60 -26.90 140.95
CA LEU A 24 -27.87 -27.50 139.64
C LEU A 24 -28.96 -26.77 138.85
N LEU A 25 -29.97 -26.21 139.53
CA LEU A 25 -31.13 -25.60 138.84
C LEU A 25 -30.78 -24.29 138.12
N GLU A 26 -29.91 -23.46 138.68
CA GLU A 26 -29.58 -22.15 138.09
C GLU A 26 -28.73 -22.28 136.81
N LYS A 27 -27.91 -23.34 136.72
CA LYS A 27 -27.13 -23.63 135.50
C LYS A 27 -27.99 -24.16 134.34
N ILE A 28 -29.10 -24.83 134.64
CA ILE A 28 -29.99 -25.40 133.63
C ILE A 28 -30.77 -24.29 132.91
N ASN A 29 -31.36 -23.35 133.64
CA ASN A 29 -32.13 -22.26 133.03
C ASN A 29 -31.27 -21.31 132.17
N ALA A 30 -30.01 -21.08 132.56
CA ALA A 30 -29.08 -20.29 131.76
C ALA A 30 -28.60 -21.00 130.48
N GLN A 31 -28.69 -22.35 130.42
CA GLN A 31 -28.39 -23.12 129.22
C GLN A 31 -29.57 -23.16 128.26
N GLU A 32 -30.82 -23.25 128.75
CA GLU A 32 -32.02 -23.21 127.91
C GLU A 32 -32.13 -21.89 127.12
N SER A 33 -31.94 -20.73 127.76
CA SER A 33 -32.08 -19.45 127.05
C SER A 33 -31.02 -19.23 125.96
N ARG A 34 -29.85 -19.86 126.09
CA ARG A 34 -28.80 -19.85 125.04
C ARG A 34 -29.13 -20.79 123.90
N ILE A 35 -29.76 -21.92 124.19
CA ILE A 35 -30.20 -22.88 123.17
C ILE A 35 -31.29 -22.23 122.30
N ASP A 36 -32.27 -21.55 122.89
CA ASP A 36 -33.34 -20.90 122.14
C ASP A 36 -32.82 -19.77 121.22
N SER A 37 -31.88 -18.94 121.70
CA SER A 37 -31.28 -17.90 120.85
C SER A 37 -30.49 -18.45 119.66
N ILE A 38 -29.82 -19.60 119.84
CA ILE A 38 -29.08 -20.28 118.77
C ILE A 38 -30.06 -20.88 117.76
N ILE A 39 -31.19 -21.44 118.22
CA ILE A 39 -32.23 -21.99 117.34
C ILE A 39 -32.85 -20.88 116.48
N ASP A 40 -33.15 -19.72 117.06
CA ASP A 40 -33.70 -18.59 116.31
C ASP A 40 -32.72 -18.00 115.29
N GLU A 41 -31.43 -17.88 115.65
CA GLU A 41 -30.39 -17.41 114.73
C GLU A 41 -30.16 -18.42 113.58
N PHE A 42 -30.15 -19.73 113.90
CA PHE A 42 -30.03 -20.80 112.91
C PHE A 42 -31.21 -20.84 111.94
N ASN A 43 -32.44 -20.68 112.44
CA ASN A 43 -33.63 -20.64 111.58
C ASN A 43 -33.62 -19.42 110.65
N LYS A 44 -33.19 -18.26 111.16
CA LYS A 44 -33.11 -17.03 110.38
C LYS A 44 -32.02 -17.07 109.30
N GLU A 45 -30.88 -17.69 109.61
CA GLU A 45 -29.80 -17.94 108.64
C GLU A 45 -30.24 -18.96 107.59
N ASN A 46 -30.93 -20.02 107.99
CA ASN A 46 -31.46 -21.05 107.09
C ASN A 46 -32.54 -20.48 106.14
N ASP A 47 -33.41 -19.58 106.62
CA ASP A 47 -34.38 -18.88 105.79
C ASP A 47 -33.73 -17.93 104.77
N ASN A 48 -32.66 -17.23 105.15
CA ASN A 48 -31.90 -16.39 104.23
C ASN A 48 -31.15 -17.22 103.18
N LEU A 49 -30.54 -18.34 103.58
CA LEU A 49 -29.88 -19.26 102.65
C LEU A 49 -30.87 -19.83 101.63
N ASN A 50 -32.06 -20.22 102.07
CA ASN A 50 -33.10 -20.72 101.18
C ASN A 50 -33.57 -19.66 100.17
N LYS A 51 -33.66 -18.38 100.59
CA LYS A 51 -33.96 -17.27 99.67
C LYS A 51 -32.83 -17.03 98.67
N GLU A 52 -31.58 -16.99 99.12
CA GLU A 52 -30.43 -16.81 98.22
C GLU A 52 -30.31 -17.96 97.21
N LEU A 53 -30.59 -19.20 97.64
CA LEU A 53 -30.57 -20.38 96.77
C LEU A 53 -31.70 -20.32 95.74
N SER A 54 -32.89 -19.86 96.14
CA SER A 54 -34.00 -19.57 95.22
C SER A 54 -33.63 -18.50 94.20
N ASP A 55 -33.09 -17.36 94.65
CA ASP A 55 -32.66 -16.26 93.77
C ASP A 55 -31.54 -16.67 92.82
N LEU A 56 -30.60 -17.50 93.28
CA LEU A 56 -29.53 -18.04 92.42
C LEU A 56 -30.09 -18.98 91.36
N LYS A 57 -31.04 -19.82 91.74
CA LYS A 57 -31.71 -20.74 90.82
C LYS A 57 -32.49 -19.97 89.75
N ASP A 58 -33.21 -18.92 90.15
CA ASP A 58 -33.96 -18.07 89.21
C ASP A 58 -33.02 -17.31 88.26
N LYS A 59 -31.90 -16.79 88.75
CA LYS A 59 -30.87 -16.15 87.91
C LYS A 59 -30.22 -17.15 86.94
N TYR A 60 -29.94 -18.37 87.40
CA TYR A 60 -29.38 -19.43 86.57
C TYR A 60 -30.38 -19.86 85.48
N GLU A 61 -31.65 -20.07 85.83
CA GLU A 61 -32.69 -20.40 84.85
C GLU A 61 -32.90 -19.27 83.85
N PHE A 62 -32.86 -18.02 84.29
CA PHE A 62 -32.94 -16.86 83.41
C PHE A 62 -31.74 -16.80 82.44
N GLN A 63 -30.50 -16.94 82.94
CA GLN A 63 -29.32 -16.96 82.09
C GLN A 63 -29.31 -18.15 81.12
N SER A 64 -29.75 -19.32 81.57
CA SER A 64 -29.87 -20.51 80.71
C SER A 64 -30.85 -20.25 79.57
N LYS A 65 -32.04 -19.69 79.86
CA LYS A 65 -33.03 -19.30 78.85
C LYS A 65 -32.50 -18.21 77.90
N VAL A 66 -31.78 -17.21 78.40
CA VAL A 66 -31.18 -16.16 77.56
C VAL A 66 -30.11 -16.75 76.63
N ASN A 67 -29.26 -17.64 77.13
CA ASN A 67 -28.26 -18.32 76.30
C ASN A 67 -28.89 -19.21 75.24
N GLU A 68 -29.92 -19.97 75.62
CA GLU A 68 -30.68 -20.80 74.68
C GLU A 68 -31.34 -19.94 73.59
N LEU A 69 -32.00 -18.84 73.96
CA LEU A 69 -32.57 -17.88 73.01
C LEU A 69 -31.51 -17.23 72.12
N THR A 70 -30.34 -16.91 72.65
CA THR A 70 -29.24 -16.29 71.89
C THR A 70 -28.63 -17.28 70.91
N ILE A 71 -28.35 -18.51 71.34
CA ILE A 71 -27.83 -19.59 70.48
C ILE A 71 -28.84 -19.91 69.38
N ASN A 72 -30.13 -20.00 69.72
CA ASN A 72 -31.19 -20.22 68.74
C ASN A 72 -31.30 -19.04 67.77
N SER A 73 -31.17 -17.80 68.23
CA SER A 73 -31.16 -16.62 67.36
C SER A 73 -29.95 -16.61 66.40
N ILE A 74 -28.75 -16.90 66.89
CA ILE A 74 -27.53 -16.97 66.06
C ILE A 74 -27.65 -18.12 65.06
N SER A 75 -28.09 -19.30 65.51
CA SER A 75 -28.31 -20.47 64.66
C SER A 75 -29.34 -20.18 63.55
N ASN A 76 -30.44 -19.49 63.89
CA ASN A 76 -31.45 -19.09 62.92
C ASN A 76 -30.91 -18.04 61.92
N GLN A 77 -30.11 -17.07 62.39
CA GLN A 77 -29.48 -16.09 61.51
C GLN A 77 -28.44 -16.74 60.57
N LEU A 78 -27.63 -17.67 61.07
CA LEU A 78 -26.63 -18.39 60.29
C LEU A 78 -27.30 -19.32 59.27
N THR A 79 -28.40 -19.96 59.65
CA THR A 79 -29.23 -20.77 58.75
C THR A 79 -29.89 -19.91 57.67
N ALA A 80 -30.45 -18.75 58.03
CA ALA A 80 -31.02 -17.80 57.07
C ALA A 80 -29.96 -17.22 56.11
N ALA A 81 -28.77 -16.90 56.62
CA ALA A 81 -27.65 -16.45 55.80
C ALA A 81 -27.16 -17.55 54.85
N SER A 82 -27.03 -18.79 55.32
CA SER A 82 -26.67 -19.95 54.49
C SER A 82 -27.70 -20.22 53.39
N TYR A 83 -28.98 -20.12 53.72
CA TYR A 83 -30.07 -20.25 52.75
C TYR A 83 -30.05 -19.14 51.71
N ASN A 84 -29.87 -17.88 52.11
CA ASN A 84 -29.74 -16.74 51.20
C ASN A 84 -28.52 -16.89 50.28
N LEU A 85 -27.37 -17.31 50.82
CA LEU A 85 -26.15 -17.55 50.04
C LEU A 85 -26.35 -18.66 49.01
N THR A 86 -27.07 -19.72 49.37
CA THR A 86 -27.45 -20.79 48.44
C THR A 86 -28.37 -20.28 47.32
N ILE A 87 -29.40 -19.49 47.65
CA ILE A 87 -30.28 -18.87 46.65
C ILE A 87 -29.49 -17.96 45.71
N PHE A 88 -28.61 -17.11 46.24
CA PHE A 88 -27.74 -16.27 45.41
C PHE A 88 -26.81 -17.11 44.55
N GLY A 89 -26.25 -18.20 45.06
CA GLY A 89 -25.45 -19.14 44.28
C GLY A 89 -26.22 -19.74 43.10
N ILE A 90 -27.48 -20.13 43.31
CA ILE A 90 -28.37 -20.62 42.24
C ILE A 90 -28.68 -19.51 41.23
N LEU A 91 -29.01 -18.30 41.70
CA LEU A 91 -29.27 -17.14 40.83
C LEU A 91 -28.05 -16.76 39.98
N PHE A 92 -26.85 -16.75 40.57
CA PHE A 92 -25.61 -16.51 39.84
C PHE A 92 -25.32 -17.63 38.84
N GLY A 93 -25.59 -18.89 39.19
CA GLY A 93 -25.48 -20.03 38.28
C GLY A 93 -26.40 -19.88 37.06
N LEU A 94 -27.68 -19.54 37.28
CA LEU A 94 -28.64 -19.30 36.20
C LEU A 94 -28.25 -18.08 35.35
N ALA A 95 -27.80 -16.99 35.98
CA ALA A 95 -27.32 -15.81 35.27
C ALA A 95 -26.09 -16.12 34.41
N ALA A 96 -25.13 -16.90 34.94
CA ALA A 96 -23.94 -17.31 34.21
C ALA A 96 -24.28 -18.19 33.00
N ILE A 97 -25.25 -19.10 33.14
CA ILE A 97 -25.77 -19.90 32.01
C ILE A 97 -26.42 -18.98 30.97
N GLY A 98 -27.25 -18.03 31.39
CA GLY A 98 -27.90 -17.06 30.49
C GLY A 98 -26.89 -16.21 29.73
N VAL A 99 -25.87 -15.69 30.42
CA VAL A 99 -24.76 -14.93 29.82
C VAL A 99 -23.97 -15.81 28.84
N GLY A 100 -23.68 -17.06 29.20
CA GLY A 100 -23.00 -18.01 28.31
C GLY A 100 -23.76 -18.23 27.00
N VAL A 101 -25.07 -18.52 27.08
CA VAL A 101 -25.93 -18.69 25.89
C VAL A 101 -25.97 -17.42 25.04
N TYR A 102 -26.07 -16.25 25.67
CA TYR A 102 -26.07 -14.96 24.97
C TYR A 102 -24.75 -14.69 24.25
N ILE A 103 -23.61 -14.92 24.91
CA ILE A 103 -22.27 -14.78 24.30
C ILE A 103 -22.16 -15.71 23.10
N THR A 104 -22.53 -16.98 23.23
CA THR A 104 -22.51 -17.94 22.11
C THR A 104 -23.43 -17.50 20.96
N PHE A 105 -24.60 -16.93 21.25
CA PHE A 105 -25.49 -16.41 20.21
C PHE A 105 -24.87 -15.23 19.46
N VAL A 106 -24.26 -14.29 20.17
CA VAL A 106 -23.57 -13.12 19.59
C VAL A 106 -22.36 -13.57 18.77
N GLU A 107 -21.55 -14.50 19.28
CA GLU A 107 -20.40 -15.07 18.59
C GLU A 107 -20.81 -15.70 17.25
N ARG A 108 -21.85 -16.56 17.25
CA ARG A 108 -22.39 -17.13 16.01
C ARG A 108 -22.86 -16.08 15.02
N LYS A 109 -23.44 -14.97 15.52
CA LYS A 109 -23.87 -13.85 14.66
C LYS A 109 -22.68 -13.10 14.09
N ILE A 110 -21.63 -12.86 14.88
CA ILE A 110 -20.38 -12.22 14.44
C ILE A 110 -19.69 -13.08 13.37
N ILE A 111 -19.59 -14.39 13.58
CA ILE A 111 -19.01 -15.33 12.59
C ILE A 111 -19.78 -15.25 11.27
N LYS A 112 -21.12 -15.34 11.30
CA LYS A 112 -21.95 -15.22 10.09
C LYS A 112 -21.79 -13.88 9.37
N ILE A 113 -21.63 -12.78 10.12
CA ILE A 113 -21.38 -11.45 9.55
C ILE A 113 -19.99 -11.42 8.91
N SER A 114 -18.98 -11.97 9.58
CA SER A 114 -17.61 -12.07 9.05
C SER A 114 -17.57 -12.86 7.74
N GLU A 115 -18.20 -14.04 7.70
CA GLU A 115 -18.31 -14.87 6.49
C GLU A 115 -19.01 -14.12 5.34
N LYS A 116 -20.12 -13.42 5.64
CA LYS A 116 -20.81 -12.58 4.66
C LYS A 116 -19.93 -11.43 4.16
N ASN A 117 -19.16 -10.78 5.03
CA ASN A 117 -18.26 -9.70 4.66
C ASN A 117 -17.12 -10.19 3.76
N VAL A 118 -16.55 -11.36 4.06
CA VAL A 118 -15.55 -12.01 3.19
C VAL A 118 -16.14 -12.30 1.81
N LEU A 119 -17.37 -12.83 1.75
CA LEU A 119 -18.08 -13.07 0.49
C LEU A 119 -18.39 -11.76 -0.28
N LEU A 120 -18.83 -10.72 0.42
CA LEU A 120 -19.09 -9.42 -0.21
C LEU A 120 -17.81 -8.76 -0.71
N LEU A 121 -16.70 -8.90 0.03
CA LEU A 121 -15.39 -8.40 -0.40
C LEU A 121 -14.91 -9.13 -1.65
N SER A 122 -15.03 -10.46 -1.71
CA SER A 122 -14.63 -11.22 -2.90
C SER A 122 -15.49 -10.88 -4.12
N LYS A 123 -16.82 -10.71 -3.94
CA LYS A 123 -17.71 -10.21 -4.99
C LYS A 123 -17.36 -8.80 -5.43
N SER A 124 -17.06 -7.89 -4.49
CA SER A 124 -16.65 -6.52 -4.79
C SER A 124 -15.33 -6.48 -5.57
N GLN A 125 -14.36 -7.32 -5.20
CA GLN A 125 -13.11 -7.48 -5.95
C GLN A 125 -13.35 -8.03 -7.36
N ALA A 126 -14.26 -8.99 -7.53
CA ALA A 126 -14.63 -9.51 -8.84
C ALA A 126 -15.27 -8.44 -9.72
N ILE A 127 -16.24 -7.69 -9.18
CA ILE A 127 -16.88 -6.55 -9.87
C ILE A 127 -15.84 -5.50 -10.25
N LYS A 128 -14.91 -5.16 -9.35
CA LYS A 128 -13.83 -4.21 -9.65
C LYS A 128 -12.99 -4.66 -10.86
N LYS A 129 -12.58 -5.93 -10.88
CA LYS A 129 -11.81 -6.50 -12.00
C LYS A 129 -12.61 -6.47 -13.31
N GLU A 130 -13.91 -6.77 -13.25
CA GLU A 130 -14.80 -6.71 -14.40
C GLU A 130 -14.90 -5.27 -14.94
N VAL A 131 -15.11 -4.28 -14.07
CA VAL A 131 -15.14 -2.86 -14.45
C VAL A 131 -13.82 -2.42 -15.06
N GLU A 132 -12.68 -2.81 -14.50
CA GLU A 132 -11.36 -2.52 -15.07
C GLU A 132 -11.20 -3.15 -16.47
N SER A 133 -11.67 -4.38 -16.67
CA SER A 133 -11.62 -5.06 -17.96
C SER A 133 -12.53 -4.40 -19.01
N ILE A 134 -13.74 -3.98 -18.62
CA ILE A 134 -14.67 -3.26 -19.48
C ILE A 134 -14.07 -1.90 -19.85
N ASN A 135 -13.51 -1.16 -18.88
CA ASN A 135 -12.90 0.13 -19.16
C ASN A 135 -11.72 -0.01 -20.13
N LYS A 136 -10.91 -1.06 -19.99
CA LYS A 136 -9.83 -1.34 -20.94
C LYS A 136 -10.37 -1.63 -22.34
N LEU A 137 -11.39 -2.49 -22.47
CA LEU A 137 -12.03 -2.77 -23.75
C LEU A 137 -12.59 -1.50 -24.40
N ILE A 138 -13.27 -0.65 -23.62
CA ILE A 138 -13.79 0.64 -24.11
C ILE A 138 -12.66 1.53 -24.61
N GLN A 139 -11.56 1.65 -23.86
CA GLN A 139 -10.42 2.48 -24.26
C GLN A 139 -9.76 1.96 -25.53
N ASP A 140 -9.55 0.64 -25.63
CA ASP A 140 -8.96 -0.01 -26.80
C ASP A 140 -9.88 0.19 -28.03
N ASP A 141 -11.19 0.04 -27.87
CA ASP A 141 -12.18 0.24 -28.95
C ASP A 141 -12.27 1.71 -29.39
N ILE A 142 -12.32 2.67 -28.45
CA ILE A 142 -12.38 4.11 -28.75
C ILE A 142 -11.10 4.55 -29.47
N TYR A 143 -9.94 4.12 -28.99
CA TYR A 143 -8.67 4.44 -29.63
C TYR A 143 -8.58 3.82 -31.02
N GLY A 144 -9.01 2.55 -31.18
CA GLY A 144 -9.10 1.89 -32.47
C GLY A 144 -10.03 2.61 -33.45
N LEU A 145 -11.19 3.08 -32.98
CA LEU A 145 -12.12 3.86 -33.79
C LEU A 145 -11.53 5.22 -34.20
N PHE A 146 -10.87 5.92 -33.27
CA PHE A 146 -10.17 7.17 -33.55
C PHE A 146 -9.11 6.99 -34.64
N LEU A 147 -8.30 5.92 -34.56
CA LEU A 147 -7.30 5.61 -35.59
C LEU A 147 -7.95 5.34 -36.95
N LYS A 148 -9.07 4.61 -36.98
CA LYS A 148 -9.82 4.36 -38.23
C LYS A 148 -10.37 5.65 -38.85
N ILE A 149 -10.99 6.51 -38.04
CA ILE A 149 -11.49 7.81 -38.50
C ILE A 149 -10.34 8.67 -39.04
N LYS A 150 -9.23 8.77 -38.29
CA LYS A 150 -8.04 9.50 -38.72
C LYS A 150 -7.54 8.96 -40.07
N ARG A 151 -7.51 7.63 -40.25
CA ARG A 151 -7.11 7.00 -41.51
C ARG A 151 -8.05 7.33 -42.67
N GLU A 152 -9.36 7.22 -42.46
CA GLU A 152 -10.37 7.56 -43.48
C GLU A 152 -10.27 9.04 -43.90
N GLU A 153 -10.09 9.95 -42.95
CA GLU A 153 -9.86 11.37 -43.24
C GLU A 153 -8.58 11.59 -44.05
N THR A 154 -7.49 10.88 -43.71
CA THR A 154 -6.24 10.96 -44.46
C THR A 154 -6.47 10.51 -45.90
N LEU A 155 -7.15 9.38 -46.11
CA LEU A 155 -7.50 8.90 -47.44
C LEU A 155 -8.39 9.90 -48.19
N HIS A 156 -9.32 10.57 -47.50
CA HIS A 156 -10.14 11.62 -48.12
C HIS A 156 -9.30 12.83 -48.56
N ILE A 157 -8.36 13.29 -47.73
CA ILE A 157 -7.39 14.36 -48.08
C ILE A 157 -6.57 13.94 -49.30
N LEU A 158 -6.01 12.74 -49.30
CA LEU A 158 -5.19 12.21 -50.39
C LEU A 158 -5.98 12.09 -51.71
N ASN A 159 -7.21 11.57 -51.64
CA ASN A 159 -8.10 11.49 -52.81
C ASN A 159 -8.50 12.87 -53.34
N ARG A 160 -8.63 13.88 -52.48
CA ARG A 160 -8.87 15.25 -52.90
C ARG A 160 -7.65 15.83 -53.63
N LEU A 161 -6.44 15.60 -53.12
CA LEU A 161 -5.20 16.04 -53.78
C LEU A 161 -5.01 15.38 -55.15
N LEU A 162 -5.40 14.12 -55.30
CA LEU A 162 -5.37 13.44 -56.60
C LEU A 162 -6.30 14.08 -57.64
N LYS A 163 -7.39 14.71 -57.22
CA LYS A 163 -8.32 15.46 -58.09
C LYS A 163 -7.90 16.91 -58.29
N VAL A 164 -7.38 17.55 -57.25
CA VAL A 164 -6.99 18.97 -57.23
C VAL A 164 -5.62 19.10 -56.54
N PRO A 165 -4.51 18.89 -57.26
CA PRO A 165 -3.17 18.89 -56.67
C PRO A 165 -2.77 20.19 -55.95
N LYS A 166 -3.33 21.32 -56.39
CA LYS A 166 -3.02 22.67 -55.85
C LYS A 166 -3.56 22.87 -54.42
N ASP A 167 -4.51 22.05 -53.98
CA ASP A 167 -5.09 22.12 -52.63
C ASP A 167 -4.08 21.74 -51.54
N ILE A 168 -2.89 21.24 -51.90
CA ILE A 168 -1.78 21.00 -50.96
C ILE A 168 -1.46 22.23 -50.10
N SER A 169 -1.72 23.45 -50.59
CA SER A 169 -1.49 24.67 -49.81
C SER A 169 -2.38 24.79 -48.58
N ASN A 170 -3.57 24.19 -48.62
CA ASN A 170 -4.55 24.24 -47.55
C ASN A 170 -4.56 22.95 -46.72
N LEU A 171 -3.82 21.93 -47.13
CA LEU A 171 -3.85 20.58 -46.56
C LEU A 171 -2.47 20.14 -46.04
N LEU A 172 -1.46 21.02 -46.13
CA LEU A 172 -0.08 20.70 -45.77
C LEU A 172 0.03 20.36 -44.29
N ASP A 173 -0.50 21.21 -43.42
CA ASP A 173 -0.37 21.04 -41.97
C ASP A 173 -1.07 19.77 -41.48
N GLU A 174 -2.21 19.43 -42.08
CA GLU A 174 -2.91 18.17 -41.82
C GLU A 174 -2.08 16.97 -42.27
N LEU A 175 -1.39 17.03 -43.41
CA LEU A 175 -0.54 15.94 -43.87
C LEU A 175 0.72 15.78 -43.01
N LEU A 176 1.35 16.88 -42.61
CA LEU A 176 2.57 16.84 -41.79
C LEU A 176 2.30 16.34 -40.36
N SER A 177 1.12 16.62 -39.81
CA SER A 177 0.70 16.16 -38.47
C SER A 177 0.17 14.72 -38.43
N ARG A 178 0.06 14.05 -39.58
CA ARG A 178 -0.46 12.67 -39.69
C ARG A 178 0.66 11.69 -39.98
N ASP A 179 0.55 10.50 -39.38
CA ASP A 179 1.39 9.36 -39.77
C ASP A 179 0.83 8.78 -41.07
N LEU A 180 1.54 9.02 -42.16
CA LEU A 180 1.16 8.52 -43.48
C LEU A 180 1.74 7.12 -43.70
N GLU A 181 0.95 6.27 -44.35
CA GLU A 181 1.36 4.90 -44.67
C GLU A 181 2.14 4.86 -45.99
N LYS A 182 2.91 3.80 -46.24
CA LYS A 182 3.74 3.68 -47.45
C LYS A 182 2.92 3.68 -48.74
N GLU A 183 1.69 3.20 -48.67
CA GLU A 183 0.74 3.16 -49.77
C GLU A 183 0.31 4.57 -50.19
N ASP A 184 0.26 5.52 -49.24
CA ASP A 184 -0.14 6.91 -49.46
C ASP A 184 0.84 7.67 -50.35
N TYR A 185 2.12 7.28 -50.29
CA TYR A 185 3.18 7.82 -51.14
C TYR A 185 2.79 7.80 -52.62
N ASN A 186 2.22 6.69 -53.10
CA ASN A 186 1.84 6.55 -54.51
C ASN A 186 0.73 7.52 -54.91
N ILE A 187 -0.17 7.85 -53.99
CA ILE A 187 -1.26 8.81 -54.24
C ILE A 187 -0.69 10.23 -54.31
N LEU A 188 0.18 10.59 -53.36
CA LEU A 188 0.86 11.88 -53.35
C LEU A 188 1.75 12.08 -54.57
N LYS A 189 2.52 11.05 -54.97
CA LYS A 189 3.34 11.07 -56.19
C LYS A 189 2.49 11.34 -57.43
N LYS A 190 1.35 10.66 -57.57
CA LYS A 190 0.43 10.89 -58.69
C LYS A 190 -0.12 12.31 -58.71
N ALA A 191 -0.49 12.86 -57.55
CA ALA A 191 -0.94 14.24 -57.45
C ALA A 191 0.17 15.24 -57.80
N TYR A 192 1.38 15.02 -57.28
CA TYR A 192 2.56 15.83 -57.58
C TYR A 192 2.88 15.87 -59.08
N LEU A 193 2.87 14.71 -59.75
CA LEU A 193 3.18 14.62 -61.18
C LEU A 193 2.13 15.28 -62.09
N GLN A 194 0.93 15.59 -61.57
CA GLN A 194 -0.07 16.38 -62.30
C GLN A 194 0.21 17.88 -62.28
N LEU A 195 1.12 18.35 -61.40
CA LEU A 195 1.54 19.75 -61.41
C LEU A 195 2.47 20.00 -62.60
N ASP A 196 2.12 21.02 -63.37
CA ASP A 196 2.93 21.58 -64.44
C ASP A 196 4.20 22.24 -63.87
N ASN A 197 5.32 22.20 -64.58
CA ASN A 197 6.61 22.80 -64.14
C ASN A 197 6.66 24.33 -64.31
N SER A 198 5.55 25.02 -64.15
CA SER A 198 5.46 26.47 -64.32
C SER A 198 5.86 27.23 -63.04
N GLU A 199 6.30 28.49 -63.18
CA GLU A 199 6.57 29.38 -62.04
C GLU A 199 5.33 29.51 -61.12
N LYS A 200 4.12 29.46 -61.68
CA LYS A 200 2.85 29.58 -60.96
C LYS A 200 2.56 28.39 -60.05
N THR A 201 3.14 27.23 -60.34
CA THR A 201 2.89 25.98 -59.61
C THR A 201 4.02 25.61 -58.65
N LYS A 202 5.17 26.28 -58.75
CA LYS A 202 6.34 26.08 -57.89
C LYS A 202 6.01 26.10 -56.40
N ALA A 203 5.20 27.06 -55.94
CA ALA A 203 4.80 27.14 -54.53
C ALA A 203 3.92 25.98 -54.05
N TYR A 204 3.28 25.23 -54.96
CA TYR A 204 2.56 24.00 -54.65
C TYR A 204 3.53 22.82 -54.65
N THR A 205 4.40 22.74 -55.66
CA THR A 205 5.45 21.73 -55.79
C THR A 205 6.26 21.65 -54.49
N GLU A 206 6.79 22.79 -54.03
CA GLU A 206 7.61 22.88 -52.81
C GLU A 206 6.93 22.32 -51.54
N LYS A 207 5.60 22.34 -51.46
CA LYS A 207 4.86 21.77 -50.32
C LYS A 207 4.83 20.25 -50.38
N TYR A 208 4.64 19.67 -51.56
CA TYR A 208 4.78 18.22 -51.75
C TYR A 208 6.20 17.75 -51.44
N GLU A 209 7.21 18.49 -51.90
CA GLU A 209 8.62 18.17 -51.64
C GLU A 209 8.91 18.11 -50.14
N LEU A 210 8.30 19.01 -49.36
CA LEU A 210 8.39 18.99 -47.90
C LEU A 210 7.75 17.74 -47.29
N VAL A 211 6.52 17.38 -47.70
CA VAL A 211 5.84 16.17 -47.22
C VAL A 211 6.66 14.93 -47.57
N PHE A 212 7.18 14.85 -48.79
CA PHE A 212 8.02 13.75 -49.24
C PHE A 212 9.30 13.62 -48.41
N PHE A 213 9.97 14.75 -48.11
CA PHE A 213 11.17 14.75 -47.29
C PHE A 213 10.90 14.27 -45.85
N GLN A 214 9.84 14.78 -45.21
CA GLN A 214 9.56 14.47 -43.80
C GLN A 214 8.97 13.06 -43.60
N GLN A 215 8.11 12.61 -44.54
CA GLN A 215 7.36 11.38 -44.35
C GLN A 215 7.88 10.18 -45.15
N PHE A 216 8.52 10.40 -46.30
CA PHE A 216 8.79 9.35 -47.30
C PHE A 216 10.20 9.38 -47.90
N LEU A 217 11.20 9.89 -47.17
CA LEU A 217 12.55 10.03 -47.72
C LEU A 217 13.15 8.68 -48.18
N ASP A 218 12.80 7.57 -47.51
CA ASP A 218 13.23 6.23 -47.89
C ASP A 218 12.68 5.78 -49.26
N LEU A 219 11.44 6.16 -49.58
CA LEU A 219 10.78 5.88 -50.85
C LEU A 219 11.29 6.80 -51.95
N ILE A 220 11.47 8.10 -51.66
CA ILE A 220 12.01 9.08 -52.60
C ILE A 220 13.40 8.69 -53.12
N LEU A 221 14.28 8.25 -52.23
CA LEU A 221 15.66 7.87 -52.61
C LEU A 221 15.73 6.67 -53.58
N LYS A 222 14.65 5.88 -53.65
CA LYS A 222 14.50 4.72 -54.55
C LYS A 222 13.67 5.04 -55.79
N ASP A 223 13.06 6.22 -55.85
CA ASP A 223 12.13 6.59 -56.90
C ASP A 223 12.86 7.23 -58.08
N GLU A 224 12.82 6.57 -59.24
CA GLU A 224 13.51 7.04 -60.44
C GLU A 224 12.83 8.25 -61.11
N ASP A 225 11.52 8.46 -60.89
CA ASP A 225 10.76 9.50 -61.59
C ASP A 225 10.94 10.88 -60.96
N ILE A 226 11.01 10.92 -59.62
CA ILE A 226 11.05 12.16 -58.84
C ILE A 226 12.26 12.25 -57.89
N GLY A 227 12.95 11.15 -57.60
CA GLY A 227 14.04 11.14 -56.62
C GLY A 227 15.16 12.13 -56.93
N GLU A 228 15.71 12.09 -58.15
CA GLU A 228 16.80 13.02 -58.52
C GLU A 228 16.35 14.49 -58.54
N LYS A 229 15.08 14.75 -58.88
CA LYS A 229 14.51 16.10 -58.92
C LYS A 229 14.38 16.72 -57.53
N LEU A 230 14.26 15.90 -56.49
CA LEU A 230 14.08 16.33 -55.11
C LEU A 230 15.40 16.56 -54.37
N ILE A 231 16.52 16.10 -54.89
CA ILE A 231 17.83 16.28 -54.25
C ILE A 231 18.10 17.76 -53.91
N PRO A 232 17.88 18.74 -54.82
CA PRO A 232 18.14 20.15 -54.51
C PRO A 232 17.26 20.74 -53.41
N THR A 233 16.19 20.05 -53.01
CA THR A 233 15.18 20.55 -52.06
C THR A 233 15.44 20.06 -50.64
N TYR A 234 16.35 19.10 -50.44
CA TYR A 234 16.74 18.59 -49.12
C TYR A 234 17.16 19.69 -48.13
N PRO A 235 17.95 20.72 -48.51
CA PRO A 235 18.30 21.79 -47.58
C PRO A 235 17.10 22.53 -47.03
N ARG A 236 16.06 22.72 -47.86
CA ARG A 236 14.80 23.32 -47.41
C ARG A 236 14.03 22.35 -46.52
N GLY A 237 13.92 21.08 -46.92
CA GLY A 237 13.29 20.03 -46.12
C GLY A 237 13.84 20.01 -44.70
N ILE A 238 15.16 19.96 -44.56
CA ILE A 238 15.87 19.96 -43.27
C ILE A 238 15.57 21.22 -42.46
N ARG A 239 15.61 22.41 -43.07
CA ARG A 239 15.30 23.68 -42.37
C ARG A 239 13.87 23.75 -41.85
N CYS A 240 12.94 23.04 -42.46
CA CYS A 240 11.52 23.05 -42.11
C CYS A 240 11.10 21.85 -41.23
N CYS A 241 12.02 20.94 -40.88
CA CYS A 241 11.71 19.80 -40.01
C CYS A 241 11.59 20.21 -38.54
N PHE A 242 10.70 19.55 -37.82
CA PHE A 242 10.79 19.47 -36.36
C PHE A 242 11.83 18.42 -35.95
N ASP A 243 12.24 18.45 -34.67
CA ASP A 243 13.25 17.56 -34.11
C ASP A 243 12.94 16.07 -34.39
N ASN A 244 11.69 15.65 -34.21
CA ASN A 244 11.29 14.26 -34.45
C ASN A 244 11.36 13.88 -35.93
N ASP A 245 10.98 14.80 -36.83
CA ASP A 245 10.95 14.55 -38.27
C ASP A 245 12.36 14.40 -38.81
N ILE A 246 13.29 15.27 -38.40
CA ILE A 246 14.68 15.19 -38.86
C ILE A 246 15.37 13.92 -38.35
N LEU A 247 15.05 13.47 -37.12
CA LEU A 247 15.59 12.21 -36.60
C LEU A 247 15.05 11.01 -37.38
N LYS A 248 13.75 10.99 -37.69
CA LYS A 248 13.13 9.95 -38.53
C LYS A 248 13.72 9.95 -39.94
N SER A 249 13.70 11.11 -40.61
CA SER A 249 14.20 11.25 -41.98
C SER A 249 15.69 10.89 -42.07
N THR A 250 16.50 11.24 -41.06
CA THR A 250 17.92 10.86 -41.03
C THR A 250 18.11 9.34 -40.92
N LYS A 251 17.31 8.66 -40.09
CA LYS A 251 17.33 7.18 -39.98
C LYS A 251 16.91 6.52 -41.30
N ASP A 252 15.86 7.04 -41.92
CA ASP A 252 15.35 6.55 -43.20
C ASP A 252 16.38 6.76 -44.32
N PHE A 253 17.01 7.94 -44.34
CA PHE A 253 18.07 8.30 -45.28
C PHE A 253 19.25 7.33 -45.16
N ILE A 254 19.87 7.22 -43.98
CA ILE A 254 21.09 6.40 -43.83
C ILE A 254 20.84 4.93 -44.14
N LYS A 255 19.67 4.40 -43.74
CA LYS A 255 19.27 3.04 -44.06
C LYS A 255 19.19 2.80 -45.56
N VAL A 256 18.66 3.75 -46.33
CA VAL A 256 18.56 3.61 -47.78
C VAL A 256 19.90 3.81 -48.49
N ILE A 257 20.71 4.78 -48.04
CA ILE A 257 22.06 5.00 -48.60
C ILE A 257 22.91 3.73 -48.52
N ILE A 258 22.88 3.04 -47.38
CA ILE A 258 23.65 1.78 -47.21
C ILE A 258 23.12 0.69 -48.13
N ASN A 259 21.80 0.53 -48.21
CA ASN A 259 21.19 -0.51 -49.05
C ASN A 259 21.46 -0.28 -50.55
N LEU A 260 21.51 0.97 -51.01
CA LEU A 260 21.75 1.30 -52.41
C LEU A 260 23.24 1.41 -52.76
N GLY A 261 24.11 1.52 -51.75
CA GLY A 261 25.55 1.72 -51.88
C GLY A 261 25.91 3.20 -51.73
N ILE A 262 26.83 3.48 -50.81
CA ILE A 262 27.20 4.85 -50.40
C ILE A 262 27.77 5.64 -51.58
N ASP A 263 28.69 5.03 -52.34
CA ASP A 263 29.39 5.67 -53.47
C ASP A 263 28.43 6.11 -54.59
N LYS A 264 27.27 5.46 -54.72
CA LYS A 264 26.29 5.78 -55.75
C LYS A 264 25.40 6.97 -55.41
N LYS A 265 25.51 7.50 -54.18
CA LYS A 265 24.59 8.48 -53.61
C LYS A 265 25.26 9.76 -53.15
N GLU A 266 26.39 10.11 -53.78
CA GLU A 266 27.17 11.31 -53.48
C GLU A 266 26.33 12.60 -53.55
N LYS A 267 25.48 12.75 -54.58
CA LYS A 267 24.64 13.96 -54.74
C LYS A 267 23.66 14.12 -53.58
N GLU A 268 23.00 13.03 -53.18
CA GLU A 268 22.06 12.99 -52.08
C GLU A 268 22.74 13.30 -50.75
N ILE A 269 23.90 12.68 -50.49
CA ILE A 269 24.70 12.88 -49.28
C ILE A 269 25.11 14.35 -49.15
N ASN A 270 25.68 14.92 -50.22
CA ASN A 270 26.15 16.30 -50.21
C ASN A 270 25.01 17.30 -50.06
N SER A 271 23.87 17.07 -50.70
CA SER A 271 22.69 17.94 -50.52
C SER A 271 22.15 17.88 -49.08
N TYR A 272 22.09 16.68 -48.50
CA TYR A 272 21.67 16.50 -47.11
C TYR A 272 22.60 17.22 -46.13
N PHE A 273 23.92 17.04 -46.29
CA PHE A 273 24.93 17.69 -45.44
C PHE A 273 24.99 19.20 -45.64
N SER A 274 24.69 19.68 -46.85
CA SER A 274 24.52 21.11 -47.11
C SER A 274 23.34 21.68 -46.32
N GLY A 275 22.23 20.95 -46.29
CA GLY A 275 21.07 21.29 -45.47
C GLY A 275 21.38 21.30 -43.97
N LEU A 276 22.02 20.24 -43.45
CA LEU A 276 22.39 20.16 -42.04
C LEU A 276 23.27 21.34 -41.62
N SER A 277 24.34 21.60 -42.36
CA SER A 277 25.32 22.66 -42.07
C SER A 277 24.69 24.05 -41.98
N ASN A 278 23.60 24.28 -42.72
CA ASN A 278 22.91 25.57 -42.82
C ASN A 278 21.52 25.57 -42.16
N SER A 279 21.31 24.71 -41.15
CA SER A 279 20.05 24.59 -40.42
C SER A 279 20.24 24.82 -38.91
N SER A 280 19.13 24.85 -38.17
CA SER A 280 19.12 24.79 -36.70
C SER A 280 19.74 23.49 -36.17
N PHE A 281 19.81 22.45 -36.99
CA PHE A 281 20.32 21.12 -36.64
C PHE A 281 21.82 20.95 -36.83
N LYS A 282 22.52 22.00 -37.29
CA LYS A 282 23.95 21.95 -37.64
C LYS A 282 24.85 21.37 -36.55
N ASP A 283 24.51 21.57 -35.27
CA ASP A 283 25.28 21.12 -34.10
C ASP A 283 24.62 19.93 -33.35
N SER A 284 23.58 19.32 -33.94
CA SER A 284 22.84 18.23 -33.31
C SER A 284 23.64 16.92 -33.29
N LYS A 285 24.25 16.62 -32.14
CA LYS A 285 25.02 15.38 -31.93
C LYS A 285 24.21 14.12 -32.21
N GLU A 286 22.90 14.14 -31.93
CA GLU A 286 22.03 12.98 -32.14
C GLU A 286 21.91 12.61 -33.62
N ILE A 287 21.77 13.60 -34.51
CA ILE A 287 21.69 13.38 -35.95
C ILE A 287 23.00 12.80 -36.49
N TYR A 288 24.15 13.38 -36.13
CA TYR A 288 25.44 12.85 -36.57
C TYR A 288 25.72 11.45 -36.01
N LYS A 289 25.24 11.16 -34.80
CA LYS A 289 25.31 9.82 -34.22
C LYS A 289 24.47 8.81 -35.01
N ILE A 290 23.27 9.20 -35.48
CA ILE A 290 22.45 8.33 -36.36
C ILE A 290 23.22 7.98 -37.64
N PHE A 291 23.91 8.95 -38.26
CA PHE A 291 24.78 8.65 -39.40
C PHE A 291 25.89 7.67 -39.03
N PHE A 292 26.61 7.98 -37.95
CA PHE A 292 27.78 7.20 -37.53
C PHE A 292 27.43 5.75 -37.20
N ASP A 293 26.45 5.55 -36.32
CA ASP A 293 25.98 4.22 -35.90
C ASP A 293 25.29 3.50 -37.07
N GLY A 294 24.59 4.25 -37.93
CA GLY A 294 23.87 3.72 -39.07
C GLY A 294 24.77 3.04 -40.09
N LEU A 295 26.02 3.51 -40.27
CA LEU A 295 26.98 3.01 -41.26
C LEU A 295 27.55 1.61 -40.97
N LEU A 296 27.31 1.08 -39.76
CA LEU A 296 27.62 -0.26 -39.24
C LEU A 296 29.09 -0.69 -39.20
N THR A 297 29.91 -0.30 -40.19
CA THR A 297 31.30 -0.71 -40.33
C THR A 297 32.22 0.50 -40.39
N ARG A 298 33.43 0.35 -39.84
CA ARG A 298 34.49 1.37 -39.91
C ARG A 298 34.79 1.81 -41.34
N GLU A 299 34.91 0.87 -42.27
CA GLU A 299 35.14 1.17 -43.70
C GLU A 299 34.06 2.11 -44.25
N ASN A 300 32.79 1.77 -44.09
CA ASN A 300 31.68 2.64 -44.51
C ASN A 300 31.72 4.03 -43.87
N GLN A 301 32.14 4.15 -42.61
CA GLN A 301 32.21 5.44 -41.92
C GLN A 301 33.29 6.35 -42.51
N PHE A 302 34.48 5.81 -42.81
CA PHE A 302 35.54 6.55 -43.48
C PHE A 302 35.19 6.86 -44.94
N THR A 303 34.62 5.91 -45.68
CA THR A 303 34.14 6.13 -47.05
C THR A 303 33.08 7.23 -47.10
N PHE A 304 32.11 7.20 -46.18
CA PHE A 304 31.07 8.23 -46.07
C PHE A 304 31.66 9.63 -45.82
N TYR A 305 32.66 9.74 -44.94
CA TYR A 305 33.35 11.02 -44.70
C TYR A 305 34.03 11.58 -45.95
N ASN A 306 34.67 10.73 -46.74
CA ASN A 306 35.35 11.14 -47.97
C ASN A 306 34.37 11.64 -49.04
N ILE A 307 33.17 11.08 -49.10
CA ILE A 307 32.12 11.46 -50.06
C ILE A 307 31.53 12.83 -49.74
N ILE A 308 31.51 13.23 -48.46
CA ILE A 308 31.08 14.59 -48.10
C ILE A 308 32.12 15.58 -48.63
N SER A 309 31.68 16.47 -49.52
CA SER A 309 32.50 17.52 -50.11
C SER A 309 33.06 18.42 -49.01
N ASN A 310 34.29 18.91 -49.21
CA ASN A 310 34.88 19.92 -48.35
C ASN A 310 34.69 21.32 -48.98
N ASN A 311 33.47 21.84 -48.92
CA ASN A 311 33.14 23.18 -49.40
C ASN A 311 32.35 23.96 -48.33
N ASP A 312 32.24 25.28 -48.48
CA ASP A 312 31.60 26.16 -47.49
C ASP A 312 30.19 25.72 -47.11
N SER A 313 29.44 25.09 -48.03
CA SER A 313 28.07 24.68 -47.79
C SER A 313 27.95 23.42 -46.92
N THR A 314 28.95 22.54 -46.92
CA THR A 314 28.95 21.24 -46.21
C THR A 314 29.97 21.16 -45.07
N LYS A 315 30.89 22.13 -44.96
CA LYS A 315 32.04 22.11 -44.05
C LYS A 315 31.65 21.85 -42.59
N VAL A 316 30.62 22.54 -42.09
CA VAL A 316 30.18 22.39 -40.69
C VAL A 316 29.72 20.96 -40.41
N GLY A 317 28.86 20.41 -41.27
CA GLY A 317 28.38 19.05 -41.14
C GLY A 317 29.49 18.01 -41.29
N LYS A 318 30.42 18.23 -42.24
CA LYS A 318 31.59 17.36 -42.43
C LYS A 318 32.46 17.33 -41.16
N ASN A 319 32.76 18.50 -40.59
CA ASN A 319 33.57 18.60 -39.37
C ASN A 319 32.88 17.95 -38.16
N ASN A 320 31.57 18.13 -38.01
CA ASN A 320 30.83 17.52 -36.90
C ASN A 320 30.79 15.99 -37.01
N PHE A 321 30.61 15.43 -38.21
CA PHE A 321 30.73 14.00 -38.44
C PHE A 321 32.18 13.51 -38.25
N GLY A 322 33.17 14.25 -38.77
CA GLY A 322 34.59 13.97 -38.60
C GLY A 322 35.02 13.95 -37.13
N THR A 323 34.47 14.82 -36.29
CA THR A 323 34.72 14.81 -34.85
C THR A 323 34.29 13.48 -34.20
N LEU A 324 33.16 12.91 -34.61
CA LEU A 324 32.73 11.58 -34.13
C LEU A 324 33.66 10.47 -34.60
N LEU A 325 34.10 10.51 -35.86
CA LEU A 325 35.12 9.59 -36.40
C LEU A 325 36.40 9.65 -35.57
N LYS A 326 36.91 10.85 -35.30
CA LYS A 326 38.11 11.06 -34.50
C LYS A 326 37.96 10.50 -33.09
N VAL A 327 36.92 10.89 -32.37
CA VAL A 327 36.68 10.40 -31.01
C VAL A 327 36.60 8.87 -30.95
N SER A 328 36.07 8.24 -32.00
CA SER A 328 35.91 6.78 -32.04
C SER A 328 37.18 6.03 -32.41
N TYR A 329 38.08 6.63 -33.22
CA TYR A 329 39.20 5.92 -33.84
C TYR A 329 40.60 6.49 -33.55
N GLU A 330 40.75 7.62 -32.85
CA GLU A 330 42.05 8.26 -32.58
C GLU A 330 43.04 7.37 -31.81
N LYS A 331 42.54 6.42 -31.01
CA LYS A 331 43.36 5.49 -30.20
C LYS A 331 43.51 4.09 -30.82
N VAL A 332 43.04 3.90 -32.04
CA VAL A 332 43.07 2.60 -32.71
C VAL A 332 44.41 2.45 -33.43
N GLU A 333 45.13 1.35 -33.15
CA GLU A 333 46.51 1.17 -33.63
C GLU A 333 46.59 0.66 -35.07
N ASP A 334 45.56 -0.07 -35.54
CA ASP A 334 45.49 -0.71 -36.85
C ASP A 334 44.83 0.15 -37.94
N LEU A 335 45.07 1.47 -37.91
CA LEU A 335 44.60 2.39 -38.95
C LEU A 335 45.39 2.23 -40.25
N THR A 336 44.66 2.17 -41.37
CA THR A 336 45.25 2.26 -42.71
C THR A 336 45.84 3.65 -42.94
N VAL A 337 46.74 3.78 -43.94
CA VAL A 337 47.38 5.07 -44.26
C VAL A 337 46.33 6.14 -44.62
N THR A 338 45.28 5.77 -45.34
CA THR A 338 44.17 6.67 -45.72
C THR A 338 43.36 7.11 -44.52
N GLU A 339 43.08 6.22 -43.58
CA GLU A 339 42.33 6.58 -42.36
C GLU A 339 43.15 7.50 -41.46
N LYS A 340 44.46 7.27 -41.32
CA LYS A 340 45.34 8.17 -40.55
C LYS A 340 45.35 9.58 -41.13
N ALA A 341 45.49 9.70 -42.45
CA ALA A 341 45.46 10.99 -43.14
C ALA A 341 44.12 11.74 -42.91
N ILE A 342 42.99 11.03 -42.90
CA ILE A 342 41.68 11.62 -42.62
C ILE A 342 41.60 12.17 -41.19
N LEU A 343 42.08 11.43 -40.19
CA LEU A 343 42.06 11.87 -38.79
C LEU A 343 43.00 13.06 -38.55
N GLU A 344 44.11 13.14 -39.27
CA GLU A 344 45.01 14.29 -39.28
C GLU A 344 44.35 15.52 -39.91
N GLU A 345 43.69 15.39 -41.07
CA GLU A 345 42.95 16.48 -41.74
C GLU A 345 41.89 17.12 -40.82
N ILE A 346 41.16 16.29 -40.06
CA ILE A 346 40.14 16.77 -39.10
C ILE A 346 40.75 17.66 -38.00
N THR A 347 42.06 17.55 -37.74
CA THR A 347 42.75 18.31 -36.68
C THR A 347 43.15 19.71 -37.13
N GLU A 348 43.23 19.96 -38.43
CA GLU A 348 43.65 21.25 -39.01
C GLU A 348 42.46 22.16 -39.42
N ALA A 349 41.22 21.65 -39.35
CA ALA A 349 39.99 22.30 -39.80
C ALA A 349 39.16 22.88 -38.65
#